data_AF-A0A0K8JB69-F1
#
_entry.id   AF-A0A0K8JB69-F1
#
_cell.length_a   1.000
_cell.length_b   1.000
_cell.length_c   1.000
_cell.angle_alpha   90.00
_cell.angle_beta   90.00
_cell.angle_gamma   90.00
#
_symmetry.space_group_name_H-M   'P 1'
#
loop_
_entity.id
_entity.type
_entity.pdbx_description
1 polymer ?
#
loop_
_entity_poly.entity_id
_entity_poly.type
_entity_poly.pdbx_seq_one_letter_code
_entity_poly.pdbx_strand_id
1 'polypeptide(L)'
;MNETKEKIIGIQARAFHIRYTPFTHNFWALIDDGQQVLDQIHGLAVNPITGKTTAIGNSSYLLQAVHDPTIAWSLQPGQPTVNCITGKESVIVQRWQAALNSIPAINALKISYPNWWQHFYKKNSNTVFNTLGQIMGFTGLERLLSTWSPGINQVISHKIIIQYRYHPIY
;
A
#
# COMPACT_ATOMS: atom_id res chain seq x y z
N MET A 1 26.27 -10.03 28.88
CA MET A 1 25.21 -10.25 27.89
C MET A 1 24.77 -8.89 27.39
N ASN A 2 25.02 -8.57 26.12
CA ASN A 2 24.43 -7.38 25.50
C ASN A 2 22.98 -7.74 25.16
N GLU A 3 22.03 -7.26 25.98
CA GLU A 3 20.63 -7.22 25.58
C GLU A 3 20.54 -6.36 24.31
N THR A 4 20.26 -7.00 23.19
CA THR A 4 19.92 -6.28 21.96
C THR A 4 18.56 -5.62 22.24
N LYS A 5 18.55 -4.30 22.46
CA LYS A 5 17.30 -3.56 22.56
C LYS A 5 16.50 -3.82 21.29
N GLU A 6 15.28 -4.32 21.47
CA GLU A 6 14.33 -4.50 20.38
C GLU A 6 14.11 -3.16 19.68
N LYS A 7 14.25 -3.14 18.34
CA LYS A 7 14.09 -1.91 17.57
C LYS A 7 12.64 -1.44 17.61
N ILE A 8 12.48 -0.13 17.57
CA ILE A 8 11.20 0.52 17.33
C ILE A 8 11.11 0.87 15.85
N ILE A 9 10.00 0.46 15.22
CA ILE A 9 9.69 0.76 13.83
C ILE A 9 8.19 1.11 13.73
N GLY A 10 7.74 1.57 12.56
CA GLY A 10 6.35 1.92 12.35
C GLY A 10 5.83 1.64 10.95
N ILE A 11 4.51 1.70 10.80
CA ILE A 11 3.83 1.66 9.50
C ILE A 11 3.17 3.01 9.27
N GLN A 12 3.42 3.58 8.10
CA GLN A 12 2.84 4.83 7.64
C GLN A 12 1.96 4.62 6.42
N ALA A 13 0.82 5.31 6.42
CA ALA A 13 0.11 5.63 5.20
C ALA A 13 0.74 6.88 4.58
N ARG A 14 1.02 6.82 3.28
CA ARG A 14 1.61 7.95 2.54
C ARG A 14 0.79 8.20 1.27
N ALA A 15 0.73 9.44 0.83
CA ALA A 15 0.19 9.81 -0.47
C ALA A 15 1.14 10.71 -1.22
N PHE A 16 1.24 10.55 -2.54
CA PHE A 16 1.88 11.53 -3.41
C PHE A 16 0.93 11.97 -4.52
N HIS A 17 1.18 13.16 -5.05
CA HIS A 17 0.36 13.74 -6.10
C HIS A 17 0.74 13.16 -7.46
N ILE A 18 -0.27 12.76 -8.24
CA ILE A 18 -0.06 12.33 -9.61
C ILE A 18 0.01 13.57 -10.49
N ARG A 19 1.19 13.82 -11.06
CA ARG A 19 1.48 14.96 -11.93
C ARG A 19 0.41 15.13 -13.02
N TYR A 20 -0.04 16.38 -13.22
CA TYR A 20 -1.07 16.79 -14.20
C TYR A 20 -2.49 16.36 -13.89
N THR A 21 -2.76 15.87 -12.68
CA THR A 21 -4.06 15.32 -12.32
C THR A 21 -4.37 15.72 -10.90
N PRO A 22 -5.63 15.89 -10.53
CA PRO A 22 -5.97 16.24 -9.16
C PRO A 22 -5.96 15.01 -8.21
N PHE A 23 -5.56 13.83 -8.70
CA PHE A 23 -5.59 12.59 -7.95
C PHE A 23 -4.31 12.35 -7.16
N THR A 24 -4.46 11.60 -6.08
CA THR A 24 -3.36 11.12 -5.25
C THR A 24 -3.26 9.60 -5.29
N HIS A 25 -2.02 9.14 -5.18
CA HIS A 25 -1.67 7.74 -5.08
C HIS A 25 -1.27 7.43 -3.65
N ASN A 26 -2.02 6.56 -3.01
CA ASN A 26 -1.80 6.14 -1.63
C ASN A 26 -1.00 4.85 -1.60
N PHE A 27 -0.05 4.75 -0.68
CA PHE A 27 0.80 3.59 -0.50
C PHE A 27 1.19 3.41 0.97
N TRP A 28 1.72 2.24 1.28
CA TRP A 28 2.17 1.90 2.63
C TRP A 28 3.68 1.91 2.69
N ALA A 29 4.22 2.44 3.78
CA ALA A 29 5.66 2.42 4.06
C ALA A 29 5.93 1.84 5.45
N LEU A 30 6.98 1.01 5.54
CA LEU A 30 7.61 0.63 6.79
C LEU A 30 8.69 1.67 7.09
N ILE A 31 8.73 2.18 8.32
CA ILE A 31 9.70 3.20 8.74
C ILE A 31 10.49 2.77 9.97
N ASP A 32 11.70 3.27 10.10
CA ASP A 32 12.46 3.17 11.35
C ASP A 32 12.04 4.24 12.38
N ASP A 33 12.67 4.19 13.56
CA ASP A 33 12.49 5.17 14.64
C ASP A 33 12.83 6.61 14.21
N GLY A 34 13.72 6.77 13.22
CA GLY A 34 14.09 8.03 12.60
C GLY A 34 13.14 8.50 11.49
N GLN A 35 11.98 7.83 11.30
CA GLN A 35 11.00 8.09 10.23
C GLN A 35 11.52 7.81 8.81
N GLN A 36 12.68 7.16 8.68
CA GLN A 36 13.24 6.80 7.38
C GLN A 36 12.52 5.58 6.83
N VAL A 37 12.19 5.63 5.53
CA VAL A 37 11.52 4.53 4.85
C VAL A 37 12.48 3.35 4.71
N LEU A 38 12.11 2.24 5.33
CA LEU A 38 12.80 0.95 5.23
C LEU A 38 12.22 0.11 4.09
N ASP A 39 10.91 0.20 3.89
CA ASP A 39 10.20 -0.66 2.93
C ASP A 39 8.91 0.01 2.41
N GLN A 40 8.41 -0.45 1.26
CA GLN A 40 7.23 0.12 0.61
C GLN A 40 6.36 -0.95 -0.09
N ILE A 41 5.04 -0.81 0.03
CA ILE A 41 4.07 -1.60 -0.76
C ILE A 41 3.09 -0.65 -1.44
N HIS A 42 2.95 -0.84 -2.76
CA HIS A 42 2.16 0.00 -3.65
C HIS A 42 1.10 -0.82 -4.39
N GLY A 43 0.01 -0.18 -4.80
CA GLY A 43 -0.81 -0.69 -5.90
C GLY A 43 -0.36 -0.04 -7.20
N LEU A 44 0.20 -0.76 -8.16
CA LEU A 44 0.74 -0.17 -9.40
C LEU A 44 0.05 -0.74 -10.64
N ALA A 45 0.08 0.05 -11.71
CA ALA A 45 -0.16 -0.47 -13.04
C ALA A 45 1.13 -1.13 -13.55
N VAL A 46 1.03 -2.39 -13.94
CA VAL A 46 2.17 -3.19 -14.42
C VAL A 46 1.91 -3.60 -15.86
N ASN A 47 2.86 -3.27 -16.74
CA ASN A 47 2.78 -3.71 -18.13
C ASN A 47 3.04 -5.22 -18.18
N PRO A 48 2.08 -6.05 -18.65
CA PRO A 48 2.23 -7.50 -18.62
C PRO A 48 3.29 -8.04 -19.59
N ILE A 49 3.73 -7.25 -20.57
CA ILE A 49 4.75 -7.63 -21.55
C ILE A 49 6.15 -7.29 -21.02
N THR A 50 6.33 -6.09 -20.47
CA THR A 50 7.66 -5.60 -20.07
C THR A 50 7.95 -5.72 -18.58
N GLY A 51 6.94 -5.99 -17.75
CA GLY A 51 7.02 -5.95 -16.29
C GLY A 51 7.17 -4.54 -15.70
N LYS A 52 7.23 -3.50 -16.55
CA LYS A 52 7.43 -2.12 -16.09
C LYS A 52 6.24 -1.63 -15.28
N THR A 53 6.53 -1.06 -14.11
CA THR A 53 5.55 -0.46 -13.21
C THR A 53 5.37 1.04 -13.49
N THR A 54 4.17 1.55 -13.23
CA THR A 54 3.85 2.98 -13.24
C THR A 54 2.74 3.28 -12.24
N ALA A 55 2.75 4.50 -11.68
CA ALA A 55 1.73 4.96 -10.74
C ALA A 55 0.32 5.02 -11.36
N ILE A 56 0.25 5.32 -12.66
CA ILE A 56 -0.98 5.29 -13.46
C ILE A 56 -0.69 4.67 -14.82
N GLY A 57 -1.48 3.66 -15.17
CA GLY A 57 -1.48 3.01 -16.48
C GLY A 57 -2.83 3.18 -17.19
N ASN A 58 -3.16 2.19 -18.01
CA ASN A 58 -4.41 2.12 -18.77
C ASN A 58 -4.89 0.66 -18.86
N SER A 59 -5.95 0.39 -19.62
CA SER A 59 -6.55 -0.94 -19.73
C SER A 59 -5.66 -2.05 -20.31
N SER A 60 -4.50 -1.74 -20.88
CA SER A 60 -3.50 -2.74 -21.28
C SER A 60 -2.61 -3.23 -20.13
N TYR A 61 -2.67 -2.58 -18.96
CA TYR A 61 -1.86 -2.89 -17.78
C TYR A 61 -2.66 -3.77 -16.80
N LEU A 62 -1.96 -4.46 -15.93
CA LEU A 62 -2.54 -5.14 -14.78
C LEU A 62 -2.41 -4.27 -13.53
N LEU A 63 -3.45 -4.22 -12.71
CA LEU A 63 -3.37 -3.71 -11.34
C LEU A 63 -2.73 -4.78 -10.45
N GLN A 64 -1.57 -4.46 -9.88
CA GLN A 64 -0.83 -5.36 -8.99
C GLN A 64 -0.46 -4.68 -7.68
N ALA A 65 -0.41 -5.44 -6.60
CA ALA A 65 0.34 -5.07 -5.41
C ALA A 65 1.83 -5.32 -5.67
N VAL A 66 2.66 -4.31 -5.44
CA VAL A 66 4.10 -4.34 -5.68
C VAL A 66 4.82 -3.97 -4.40
N HIS A 67 5.67 -4.88 -3.94
CA HIS A 67 6.62 -4.66 -2.86
C HIS A 67 7.96 -4.31 -3.48
N ASP A 68 8.41 -3.08 -3.25
CA ASP A 68 9.69 -2.59 -3.76
C ASP A 68 10.17 -1.39 -2.92
N PRO A 69 11.18 -1.58 -2.04
CA PRO A 69 11.71 -0.50 -1.21
C PRO A 69 12.40 0.60 -2.02
N THR A 70 12.81 0.31 -3.26
CA THR A 70 13.65 1.18 -4.10
C THR A 70 12.86 2.16 -4.95
N ILE A 71 11.52 2.14 -4.90
CA ILE A 71 10.66 3.08 -5.61
C ILE A 71 10.90 4.50 -5.05
N ALA A 72 11.81 5.23 -5.68
CA ALA A 72 12.17 6.58 -5.25
C ALA A 72 11.14 7.63 -5.69
N TRP A 73 10.46 7.42 -6.82
CA TRP A 73 9.51 8.40 -7.38
C TRP A 73 8.24 8.57 -6.53
N SER A 74 7.96 7.64 -5.61
CA SER A 74 6.85 7.73 -4.65
C SER A 74 7.18 8.60 -3.43
N LEU A 75 8.45 8.94 -3.21
CA LEU A 75 8.93 9.71 -2.06
C LEU A 75 9.13 11.17 -2.48
N GLN A 76 8.05 11.95 -2.40
CA GLN A 76 8.05 13.38 -2.74
C GLN A 76 8.23 14.24 -1.47
N PRO A 77 8.98 15.37 -1.55
CA PRO A 77 9.07 16.32 -0.45
C PRO A 77 7.71 16.85 -0.02
N GLY A 78 7.47 16.94 1.29
CA GLY A 78 6.22 17.52 1.85
C GLY A 78 4.97 16.69 1.60
N GLN A 79 5.11 15.44 1.15
CA GLN A 79 3.96 14.60 0.85
C GLN A 79 3.14 14.28 2.12
N PRO A 80 1.81 14.13 2.02
CA PRO A 80 0.98 13.70 3.14
C PRO A 80 1.43 12.35 3.71
N THR A 81 1.60 12.31 5.03
CA THR A 81 1.94 11.09 5.78
C THR A 81 1.09 10.98 7.04
N VAL A 82 0.75 9.76 7.42
CA VAL A 82 0.12 9.45 8.71
C VAL A 82 0.83 8.26 9.34
N ASN A 83 1.32 8.45 10.56
CA ASN A 83 1.82 7.39 11.44
C ASN A 83 0.64 6.56 11.93
N CYS A 84 0.42 5.37 11.35
CA CYS A 84 -0.69 4.51 11.70
C CYS A 84 -0.40 3.70 12.97
N ILE A 85 0.83 3.21 13.11
CA ILE A 85 1.29 2.52 14.32
C ILE A 85 2.82 2.59 14.40
N THR A 86 3.34 2.73 15.62
CA THR A 86 4.75 2.61 15.96
C THR A 86 4.87 1.70 17.16
N GLY A 87 5.90 0.84 17.18
CA GLY A 87 6.11 -0.08 18.29
C GLY A 87 7.26 -1.03 18.05
N LYS A 88 7.29 -2.08 18.87
CA LYS A 88 8.26 -3.15 18.79
C LYS A 88 8.31 -3.79 17.41
N GLU A 89 9.51 -3.97 16.88
CA GLU A 89 9.75 -4.59 15.57
C GLU A 89 9.01 -5.92 15.40
N SER A 90 9.05 -6.80 16.42
CA SER A 90 8.37 -8.09 16.36
C SER A 90 6.86 -7.99 16.08
N VAL A 91 6.19 -6.94 16.56
CA VAL A 91 4.75 -6.71 16.37
C VAL A 91 4.48 -6.06 15.01
N ILE A 92 5.26 -5.04 14.66
CA ILE A 92 5.07 -4.29 13.42
C ILE A 92 5.38 -5.15 12.20
N VAL A 93 6.45 -5.95 12.25
CA VAL A 93 6.82 -6.87 11.16
C VAL A 93 5.72 -7.90 10.91
N GLN A 94 5.02 -8.41 11.93
CA GLN A 94 3.92 -9.36 11.70
C GLN A 94 2.77 -8.74 10.89
N ARG A 95 2.42 -7.47 11.15
CA ARG A 95 1.42 -6.74 10.37
C ARG A 95 1.88 -6.54 8.94
N TRP A 96 3.13 -6.08 8.76
CA TRP A 96 3.72 -5.88 7.45
C TRP A 96 3.79 -7.18 6.64
N GLN A 97 4.21 -8.28 7.29
CA GLN A 97 4.32 -9.59 6.68
C GLN A 97 2.97 -10.13 6.23
N ALA A 98 1.88 -9.84 6.96
CA ALA A 98 0.53 -10.18 6.53
C ALA A 98 0.18 -9.53 5.18
N ALA A 99 0.55 -8.26 4.99
CA ALA A 99 0.40 -7.57 3.70
C ALA A 99 1.26 -8.21 2.61
N LEU A 100 2.55 -8.47 2.88
CA LEU A 100 3.47 -9.12 1.94
C LEU A 100 2.96 -10.50 1.49
N ASN A 101 2.51 -11.32 2.43
CA ASN A 101 1.99 -12.66 2.15
C ASN A 101 0.73 -12.64 1.27
N SER A 102 -0.03 -11.54 1.27
CA SER A 102 -1.23 -11.39 0.46
C SER A 102 -0.94 -10.99 -1.00
N ILE A 103 0.25 -10.45 -1.30
CA ILE A 103 0.60 -9.93 -2.63
C ILE A 103 0.38 -10.97 -3.75
N PRO A 104 0.86 -12.23 -3.64
CA PRO A 104 0.63 -13.22 -4.67
C PRO A 104 -0.86 -13.47 -4.94
N ALA A 105 -1.69 -13.52 -3.89
CA ALA A 105 -3.13 -13.75 -4.01
C ALA A 105 -3.85 -12.57 -4.68
N ILE A 106 -3.46 -11.33 -4.36
CA ILE A 106 -3.97 -10.12 -5.01
C ILE A 106 -3.60 -10.15 -6.50
N ASN A 107 -2.33 -10.42 -6.82
CA ASN A 107 -1.81 -10.39 -8.19
C ASN A 107 -2.35 -11.53 -9.07
N ALA A 108 -2.65 -12.69 -8.47
CA ALA A 108 -3.26 -13.83 -9.16
C ALA A 108 -4.65 -13.53 -9.75
N LEU A 109 -5.35 -12.50 -9.24
CA LEU A 109 -6.65 -12.08 -9.78
C LEU A 109 -6.54 -11.44 -11.17
N LYS A 110 -5.33 -11.06 -11.62
CA LYS A 110 -5.05 -10.48 -12.95
C LYS A 110 -6.03 -9.36 -13.33
N ILE A 111 -6.29 -8.45 -12.39
CA ILE A 111 -7.25 -7.36 -12.58
C ILE A 111 -6.70 -6.37 -13.61
N SER A 112 -7.45 -6.07 -14.67
CA SER A 112 -7.07 -5.02 -15.63
C SER A 112 -7.07 -3.64 -14.95
N TYR A 113 -6.03 -2.85 -15.20
CA TYR A 113 -5.94 -1.49 -14.70
C TYR A 113 -6.98 -0.59 -15.41
N PRO A 114 -7.62 0.36 -14.72
CA PRO A 114 -8.62 1.21 -15.35
C PRO A 114 -8.01 2.24 -16.31
N ASN A 115 -8.81 2.69 -17.27
CA ASN A 115 -8.55 3.94 -17.99
C ASN A 115 -8.95 5.14 -17.13
N TRP A 116 -8.47 6.34 -17.49
CA TRP A 116 -8.60 7.59 -16.72
C TRP A 116 -9.94 7.81 -15.99
N TRP A 117 -11.04 7.90 -16.74
CA TRP A 117 -12.38 8.14 -16.15
C TRP A 117 -12.93 6.95 -15.35
N GLN A 118 -12.36 5.77 -15.53
CA GLN A 118 -12.83 4.56 -14.86
C GLN A 118 -12.32 4.45 -13.41
N HIS A 119 -11.33 5.26 -13.02
CA HIS A 119 -10.77 5.27 -11.67
C HIS A 119 -11.79 5.56 -10.57
N PHE A 120 -12.94 6.16 -10.89
CA PHE A 120 -13.99 6.48 -9.92
C PHE A 120 -14.85 5.27 -9.52
N TYR A 121 -14.99 4.29 -10.41
CA TYR A 121 -15.91 3.15 -10.21
C TYR A 121 -15.26 1.78 -10.42
N LYS A 122 -14.04 1.72 -10.98
CA LYS A 122 -13.24 0.50 -11.05
C LYS A 122 -12.11 0.51 -10.02
N LYS A 123 -11.68 -0.70 -9.66
CA LYS A 123 -10.53 -0.96 -8.78
C LYS A 123 -9.26 -0.35 -9.40
N ASN A 124 -8.46 0.31 -8.57
CA ASN A 124 -7.21 0.97 -8.98
C ASN A 124 -6.15 0.85 -7.86
N SER A 125 -5.05 1.60 -7.98
CA SER A 125 -3.97 1.65 -6.97
C SER A 125 -4.45 1.88 -5.53
N ASN A 126 -5.38 2.81 -5.31
CA ASN A 126 -5.88 3.12 -3.97
C ASN A 126 -6.79 2.03 -3.42
N THR A 127 -7.40 1.21 -4.29
CA THR A 127 -8.11 -0.01 -3.88
C THR A 127 -7.15 -1.04 -3.30
N VAL A 128 -5.94 -1.17 -3.87
CA VAL A 128 -4.88 -2.03 -3.30
C VAL A 128 -4.43 -1.47 -1.95
N PHE A 129 -4.18 -0.16 -1.84
CA PHE A 129 -3.88 0.49 -0.56
C PHE A 129 -4.93 0.15 0.51
N ASN A 130 -6.21 0.34 0.20
CA ASN A 130 -7.30 0.06 1.14
C ASN A 130 -7.34 -1.42 1.54
N THR A 131 -7.16 -2.31 0.57
CA THR A 131 -7.14 -3.77 0.82
C THR A 131 -5.99 -4.16 1.75
N LEU A 132 -4.77 -3.70 1.46
CA LEU A 132 -3.59 -3.98 2.28
C LEU A 132 -3.71 -3.39 3.68
N GLY A 133 -4.28 -2.20 3.82
CA GLY A 133 -4.53 -1.60 5.13
C GLY A 133 -5.45 -2.46 6.00
N GLN A 134 -6.53 -3.00 5.42
CA GLN A 134 -7.45 -3.89 6.14
C GLN A 134 -6.81 -5.23 6.50
N ILE A 135 -5.93 -5.74 5.65
CA ILE A 135 -5.10 -6.93 5.92
C ILE A 135 -4.17 -6.67 7.10
N MET A 136 -3.52 -5.50 7.16
CA MET A 136 -2.68 -5.09 8.30
C MET A 136 -3.48 -4.77 9.58
N GLY A 137 -4.81 -4.80 9.51
CA GLY A 137 -5.71 -4.58 10.64
C GLY A 137 -6.05 -3.11 10.91
N PHE A 138 -5.84 -2.21 9.94
CA PHE A 138 -6.26 -0.82 10.05
C PHE A 138 -7.72 -0.63 9.61
N THR A 139 -8.38 0.38 10.19
CA THR A 139 -9.76 0.78 9.91
C THR A 139 -9.83 2.27 9.58
N GLY A 140 -10.91 2.73 8.93
CA GLY A 140 -11.08 4.16 8.58
C GLY A 140 -10.06 4.66 7.55
N LEU A 141 -9.61 3.76 6.66
CA LEU A 141 -8.54 3.99 5.69
C LEU A 141 -8.87 5.12 4.72
N GLU A 142 -10.15 5.34 4.45
CA GLU A 142 -10.67 6.40 3.59
C GLU A 142 -10.49 7.80 4.17
N ARG A 143 -10.24 7.91 5.48
CA ARG A 143 -10.02 9.18 6.19
C ARG A 143 -8.58 9.39 6.63
N LEU A 144 -7.72 8.38 6.47
CA LEU A 144 -6.33 8.45 6.91
C LEU A 144 -5.58 9.58 6.20
N LEU A 145 -5.83 9.78 4.91
CA LEU A 145 -5.16 10.81 4.12
C LEU A 145 -6.24 11.76 3.60
N SER A 146 -6.09 13.07 3.87
CA SER A 146 -7.03 14.11 3.46
C SER A 146 -6.91 14.46 1.97
N THR A 147 -6.78 13.44 1.11
CA THR A 147 -6.39 13.58 -0.28
C THR A 147 -7.46 13.03 -1.23
N TRP A 148 -7.48 13.53 -2.47
CA TRP A 148 -8.42 13.03 -3.46
C TRP A 148 -7.92 11.74 -4.11
N SER A 149 -8.34 10.61 -3.52
CA SER A 149 -7.88 9.26 -3.88
C SER A 149 -9.04 8.42 -4.43
N PRO A 150 -9.35 8.43 -5.74
CA PRO A 150 -10.38 7.58 -6.32
C PRO A 150 -10.12 6.11 -5.98
N GLY A 151 -11.17 5.32 -5.75
CA GLY A 151 -11.05 3.88 -5.47
C GLY A 151 -10.62 3.53 -4.03
N ILE A 152 -10.32 4.51 -3.17
CA ILE A 152 -9.92 4.31 -1.77
C ILE A 152 -11.00 3.62 -0.92
N ASN A 153 -12.27 3.79 -1.28
CA ASN A 153 -13.41 3.18 -0.58
C ASN A 153 -13.69 1.74 -1.03
N GLN A 154 -12.98 1.23 -2.04
CA GLN A 154 -13.17 -0.10 -2.59
C GLN A 154 -12.11 -1.07 -2.08
N VAL A 155 -12.40 -2.36 -2.08
CA VAL A 155 -11.42 -3.41 -1.81
C VAL A 155 -11.29 -4.36 -2.99
N ILE A 156 -10.13 -5.02 -3.11
CA ILE A 156 -9.87 -6.01 -4.14
C ILE A 156 -10.73 -7.26 -3.90
N SER A 157 -10.71 -7.80 -2.68
CA SER A 157 -11.46 -9.00 -2.29
C SER A 157 -11.58 -9.12 -0.77
N HIS A 158 -12.81 -9.20 -0.26
CA HIS A 158 -13.04 -9.49 1.16
C HIS A 158 -12.51 -10.88 1.57
N LYS A 159 -12.56 -11.87 0.67
CA LYS A 159 -12.01 -13.21 0.93
C LYS A 159 -10.50 -13.14 1.19
N ILE A 160 -9.77 -12.39 0.36
CA ILE A 160 -8.31 -12.20 0.55
C ILE A 160 -8.05 -11.46 1.87
N ILE A 161 -8.84 -10.42 2.17
CA ILE A 161 -8.70 -9.69 3.45
C ILE A 161 -8.85 -10.63 4.64
N ILE A 162 -9.89 -11.46 4.65
CA ILE A 162 -10.13 -12.41 5.75
C ILE A 162 -9.02 -13.45 5.83
N GLN A 163 -8.58 -14.00 4.70
CA GLN A 163 -7.58 -15.07 4.65
C GLN A 163 -6.20 -14.61 5.15
N TYR A 164 -5.80 -13.39 4.82
CA TYR A 164 -4.46 -12.89 5.11
C TYR A 164 -4.40 -11.93 6.29
N ARG A 165 -5.53 -11.68 6.97
CA ARG A 165 -5.61 -10.66 8.00
C ARG A 165 -4.56 -10.90 9.08
N TYR A 166 -3.90 -9.84 9.50
CA TYR A 166 -3.13 -9.85 10.72
C TYR A 166 -4.06 -10.14 11.91
N HIS A 167 -3.70 -11.16 12.68
CA HIS A 167 -4.32 -11.51 13.95
C HIS A 167 -3.30 -11.32 15.05
N PRO A 168 -3.53 -10.43 16.03
CA PRO A 168 -2.65 -10.32 17.18
C PRO A 168 -2.66 -11.65 17.94
N ILE A 169 -1.47 -12.16 18.25
CA ILE A 169 -1.30 -13.27 19.17
C ILE A 169 -1.42 -12.67 20.57
N TYR A 170 -2.47 -13.05 21.29
CA TYR A 170 -2.70 -12.66 22.69
C TYR A 170 -2.02 -13.64 23.65
#